data_AF-A0A0J7JVE0-F1
#
_entry.id   AF-A0A0J7JVE0-F1
#
_cell.length_a   1.000
_cell.length_b   1.000
_cell.length_c   1.000
_cell.angle_alpha   90.00
_cell.angle_beta   90.00
_cell.angle_gamma   90.00
#
_symmetry.space_group_name_H-M   'P 1'
#
loop_
_entity.id
_entity.type
_entity.pdbx_description
1 polymer ?
#
loop_
_entity_poly.entity_id
_entity_poly.type
_entity_poly.pdbx_seq_one_letter_code
_entity_poly.pdbx_strand_id
1 'polypeptide(L)'
;MQHPSEEDEEMFFQSARVASFRQKWPYDNVHALHLADAGWFYSKVRNCLRCPFCGVDIEMGDVPPPNPLRQHVMSNVTCPFVLGREPRDVPIYVELRRNPSCMDSIVHNKKMSEASLRNETFQTWTFIPELPFERLVDAGFYFLSHTVDYVRCYICGVTVGNWLPNDEPVAVHRKVSPGCYFERYLPPGKRYREPDITTDMLIMSAVDSEPVEDEEGPKIFRKVIESGD
;
A
#
# COMPACT_ATOMS: atom_id res chain seq x y z
N MET A 1 30.53 8.03 3.63
CA MET A 1 29.41 7.08 3.80
C MET A 1 29.98 5.87 4.51
N GLN A 2 29.46 5.50 5.68
CA GLN A 2 29.84 4.25 6.33
C GLN A 2 29.21 3.10 5.54
N HIS A 3 30.01 2.09 5.20
CA HIS A 3 29.51 0.86 4.61
C HIS A 3 28.63 0.12 5.65
N PRO A 4 27.50 -0.46 5.24
CA PRO A 4 26.68 -1.29 6.13
C PRO A 4 27.49 -2.46 6.67
N SER A 5 27.22 -2.89 7.89
CA SER A 5 27.80 -4.13 8.43
C SER A 5 27.15 -5.36 7.77
N GLU A 6 27.79 -6.54 7.83
CA GLU A 6 27.19 -7.79 7.30
C GLU A 6 25.82 -8.09 7.92
N GLU A 7 25.61 -7.73 9.20
CA GLU A 7 24.30 -7.84 9.87
C GLU A 7 23.23 -6.91 9.24
N ASP A 8 23.64 -5.77 8.68
CA ASP A 8 22.70 -4.83 8.03
C ASP A 8 22.26 -5.33 6.64
N GLU A 9 23.11 -6.10 5.92
CA GLU A 9 22.78 -6.59 4.58
C GLU A 9 21.66 -7.64 4.57
N GLU A 10 21.64 -8.55 5.55
CA GLU A 10 20.55 -9.53 5.70
C GLU A 10 19.20 -8.82 5.94
N MET A 11 19.23 -7.66 6.61
CA MET A 11 18.04 -6.88 6.97
C MET A 11 17.43 -6.11 5.78
N PHE A 12 18.00 -6.21 4.58
CA PHE A 12 17.35 -5.72 3.36
C PHE A 12 16.07 -6.51 3.02
N PHE A 13 15.96 -7.77 3.47
CA PHE A 13 14.74 -8.56 3.33
C PHE A 13 13.77 -8.23 4.46
N GLN A 14 12.53 -7.85 4.12
CA GLN A 14 11.53 -7.55 5.15
C GLN A 14 11.25 -8.78 6.03
N SER A 15 11.29 -9.99 5.49
CA SER A 15 11.15 -11.23 6.27
C SER A 15 12.21 -11.37 7.36
N ALA A 16 13.46 -11.00 7.06
CA ALA A 16 14.55 -10.96 8.03
C ALA A 16 14.32 -9.88 9.09
N ARG A 17 13.86 -8.68 8.67
CA ARG A 17 13.47 -7.61 9.61
C ARG A 17 12.39 -8.09 10.58
N VAL A 18 11.32 -8.73 10.09
CA VAL A 18 10.26 -9.29 10.96
C VAL A 18 10.82 -10.36 11.90
N ALA A 19 11.70 -11.22 11.42
CA ALA A 19 12.30 -12.29 12.23
C ALA A 19 13.17 -11.74 13.38
N SER A 20 13.78 -10.56 13.21
CA SER A 20 14.63 -9.93 14.23
C SER A 20 13.93 -9.72 15.59
N PHE A 21 12.60 -9.57 15.57
CA PHE A 21 11.77 -9.32 16.74
C PHE A 21 11.43 -10.57 17.58
N ARG A 22 11.63 -11.78 17.05
CA ARG A 22 11.08 -13.03 17.64
C ARG A 22 11.59 -13.40 19.04
N GLN A 23 12.76 -12.92 19.46
CA GLN A 23 13.44 -13.45 20.65
C GLN A 23 13.49 -12.50 21.86
N LYS A 24 13.29 -11.18 21.65
CA LYS A 24 13.50 -10.17 22.69
C LYS A 24 12.59 -8.95 22.58
N TRP A 25 11.61 -8.97 21.67
CA TRP A 25 10.67 -7.86 21.53
C TRP A 25 9.68 -7.85 22.70
N PRO A 26 9.65 -6.79 23.52
CA PRO A 26 8.86 -6.78 24.76
C PRO A 26 7.45 -6.21 24.60
N TYR A 27 7.01 -5.89 23.37
CA TYR A 27 5.76 -5.18 23.11
C TYR A 27 4.78 -5.98 22.25
N ASP A 28 3.61 -6.29 22.80
CA ASP A 28 2.53 -6.97 22.05
C ASP A 28 1.70 -6.01 21.20
N ASN A 29 1.72 -4.71 21.52
CA ASN A 29 0.85 -3.69 20.93
C ASN A 29 1.35 -3.11 19.59
N VAL A 30 2.61 -3.34 19.23
CA VAL A 30 3.14 -3.01 17.90
C VAL A 30 3.71 -4.26 17.27
N HIS A 31 3.04 -4.72 16.21
CA HIS A 31 3.45 -5.92 15.50
C HIS A 31 4.77 -5.69 14.77
N ALA A 32 5.70 -6.63 14.92
CA ALA A 32 7.00 -6.68 14.23
C ALA A 32 6.89 -6.42 12.72
N LEU A 33 5.79 -6.86 12.10
CA LEU A 33 5.51 -6.63 10.69
C LEU A 33 5.47 -5.14 10.34
N HIS A 34 4.84 -4.32 11.19
CA HIS A 34 4.69 -2.88 10.96
C HIS A 34 6.04 -2.16 11.07
N LEU A 35 6.85 -2.51 12.06
CA LEU A 35 8.21 -1.98 12.20
C LEU A 35 9.07 -2.36 10.98
N ALA A 36 8.98 -3.62 10.55
CA ALA A 36 9.67 -4.10 9.36
C ALA A 36 9.18 -3.45 8.05
N ASP A 37 7.86 -3.25 7.89
CA ASP A 37 7.27 -2.51 6.77
C ASP A 37 7.77 -1.06 6.73
N ALA A 38 8.03 -0.45 7.89
CA ALA A 38 8.61 0.89 7.99
C ALA A 38 10.15 0.91 7.85
N GLY A 39 10.78 -0.22 7.55
CA GLY A 39 12.22 -0.32 7.31
C GLY A 39 13.07 -0.55 8.57
N TRP A 40 12.44 -0.85 9.70
CA TRP A 40 13.11 -1.12 10.97
C TRP A 40 13.34 -2.61 11.21
N PHE A 41 14.51 -2.96 11.72
CA PHE A 41 14.75 -4.22 12.40
C PHE A 41 15.16 -3.95 13.84
N TYR A 42 15.02 -4.95 14.71
CA TYR A 42 15.49 -4.85 16.09
C TYR A 42 16.93 -5.36 16.19
N SER A 43 17.87 -4.46 16.50
CA SER A 43 19.25 -4.82 16.79
C SER A 43 19.36 -5.26 18.24
N LYS A 44 19.56 -6.57 18.46
CA LYS A 44 19.71 -7.15 19.80
C LYS A 44 20.98 -6.69 20.51
N VAL A 45 22.05 -6.42 19.75
CA VAL A 45 23.35 -6.00 20.28
C VAL A 45 23.27 -4.57 20.81
N ARG A 46 22.61 -3.69 20.07
CA ARG A 46 22.46 -2.27 20.42
C ARG A 46 21.20 -1.96 21.23
N ASN A 47 20.27 -2.92 21.31
CA ASN A 47 18.97 -2.76 21.92
C ASN A 47 18.16 -1.56 21.35
N CYS A 48 18.16 -1.43 20.02
CA CYS A 48 17.50 -0.34 19.30
C CYS A 48 16.71 -0.86 18.10
N LEU A 49 15.78 -0.04 17.60
CA LEU A 49 15.31 -0.18 16.22
C LEU A 49 16.34 0.46 15.32
N ARG A 50 16.70 -0.22 14.23
CA ARG A 50 17.70 0.23 13.27
C ARG A 50 17.18 0.10 11.85
N CYS A 51 17.51 1.07 11.01
CA CYS A 51 17.28 0.97 9.58
C CYS A 51 18.56 0.49 8.88
N PRO A 52 18.53 -0.62 8.12
CA PRO A 52 19.74 -1.13 7.45
C PRO A 52 20.16 -0.27 6.25
N PHE A 53 19.25 0.58 5.76
CA PHE A 53 19.43 1.39 4.56
C PHE A 53 20.06 2.75 4.84
N CYS A 54 19.79 3.34 6.01
CA CYS A 54 20.38 4.62 6.41
C CYS A 54 21.19 4.56 7.70
N GLY A 55 21.19 3.44 8.42
CA GLY A 55 21.95 3.24 9.66
C GLY A 55 21.44 4.02 10.88
N VAL A 56 20.31 4.71 10.76
CA VAL A 56 19.68 5.42 11.87
C VAL A 56 19.23 4.43 12.93
N ASP A 57 19.50 4.77 14.18
CA ASP A 57 19.03 4.07 15.38
C ASP A 57 17.92 4.87 16.06
N ILE A 58 16.92 4.16 16.58
CA ILE A 58 15.95 4.66 17.55
C ILE A 58 16.12 3.84 18.82
N GLU A 59 16.57 4.49 19.88
CA GLU A 59 16.65 3.87 21.20
C GLU A 59 15.25 3.48 21.69
N MET A 60 15.15 2.29 22.27
CA MET A 60 13.90 1.79 22.81
C MET A 60 13.61 2.46 24.16
N GLY A 61 12.57 3.28 24.23
CA GLY A 61 11.93 3.72 25.48
C GLY A 61 10.84 2.75 25.93
N ASP A 62 9.89 3.17 26.78
CA ASP A 62 8.83 2.30 27.30
C ASP A 62 7.76 1.91 26.27
N VAL A 63 7.64 2.63 25.14
CA VAL A 63 6.63 2.35 24.11
C VAL A 63 7.23 2.54 22.70
N PRO A 64 7.06 1.58 21.77
CA PRO A 64 7.48 1.74 20.38
C PRO A 64 6.72 2.87 19.66
N PRO A 65 7.28 3.45 18.60
CA PRO A 65 6.63 4.57 17.90
C PRO A 65 5.27 4.13 17.33
N PRO A 66 4.18 4.91 17.53
CA PRO A 66 2.84 4.53 17.07
C PRO A 66 2.69 4.59 15.54
N ASN A 67 3.51 5.41 14.87
CA ASN A 67 3.68 5.39 13.41
C ASN A 67 5.18 5.26 13.08
N PRO A 68 5.69 4.02 13.00
CA PRO A 68 7.08 3.71 12.68
C PRO A 68 7.59 4.32 11.38
N LEU A 69 6.77 4.42 10.32
CA LEU A 69 7.22 5.02 9.07
C LEU A 69 7.34 6.54 9.20
N ARG A 70 6.36 7.22 9.82
CA ARG A 70 6.45 8.66 10.11
C ARG A 70 7.70 8.95 10.94
N GLN A 71 7.96 8.13 11.95
CA GLN A 71 9.18 8.26 12.75
C GLN A 71 10.45 8.11 11.89
N HIS A 72 10.48 7.16 10.94
CA HIS A 72 11.59 7.01 10.00
C HIS A 72 11.79 8.23 9.11
N VAL A 73 10.72 8.72 8.49
CA VAL A 73 10.74 9.94 7.66
C VAL A 73 11.28 11.12 8.46
N MET A 74 10.83 11.30 9.70
CA MET A 74 11.27 12.38 10.58
C MET A 74 12.73 12.25 11.00
N SER A 75 13.21 11.03 11.28
CA SER A 75 14.60 10.79 11.67
C SER A 75 15.58 10.97 10.49
N ASN A 76 15.19 10.57 9.27
CA ASN A 76 16.02 10.76 8.08
C ASN A 76 15.20 10.73 6.78
N VAL A 77 14.73 11.89 6.36
CA VAL A 77 13.98 12.09 5.10
C VAL A 77 14.77 11.73 3.84
N THR A 78 16.11 11.65 3.92
CA THR A 78 16.99 11.33 2.78
C THR A 78 17.34 9.84 2.68
N CYS A 79 16.80 9.01 3.58
CA CYS A 79 17.02 7.56 3.56
C CYS A 79 16.58 6.95 2.20
N PRO A 80 17.43 6.12 1.54
CA PRO A 80 17.09 5.47 0.27
C PRO A 80 15.79 4.65 0.32
N PHE A 81 15.52 4.00 1.44
CA PHE A 81 14.26 3.27 1.68
C PHE A 81 13.05 4.22 1.73
N VAL A 82 13.13 5.30 2.51
CA VAL A 82 12.07 6.30 2.62
C VAL A 82 11.76 6.94 1.26
N LEU A 83 12.80 7.19 0.47
CA LEU A 83 12.67 7.73 -0.88
C LEU A 83 12.15 6.70 -1.91
N GLY A 84 12.00 5.42 -1.54
CA GLY A 84 11.63 4.35 -2.45
C GLY A 84 12.67 4.08 -3.54
N ARG A 85 13.95 4.35 -3.25
CA ARG A 85 15.08 4.25 -4.19
C ARG A 85 16.04 3.11 -3.85
N GLU A 86 15.75 2.32 -2.82
CA GLU A 86 16.60 1.18 -2.46
C GLU A 86 16.19 -0.07 -3.25
N PRO A 87 16.97 -0.49 -4.26
CA PRO A 87 16.63 -1.64 -5.09
C PRO A 87 16.72 -2.98 -4.35
N ARG A 88 17.41 -3.03 -3.20
CA ARG A 88 17.57 -4.26 -2.41
C ARG A 88 16.45 -4.49 -1.39
N ASP A 89 15.53 -3.55 -1.19
CA ASP A 89 14.40 -3.78 -0.27
C ASP A 89 13.43 -4.80 -0.87
N VAL A 90 13.21 -5.91 -0.15
CA VAL A 90 12.33 -7.00 -0.58
C VAL A 90 11.12 -7.10 0.37
N PRO A 91 9.95 -6.55 -0.01
CA PRO A 91 8.75 -6.56 0.81
C PRO A 91 7.92 -7.85 0.71
N ILE A 92 7.42 -8.31 1.85
CA ILE A 92 6.48 -9.44 2.04
C ILE A 92 5.15 -9.17 1.34
N TYR A 93 4.64 -7.93 1.32
CA TYR A 93 3.34 -7.64 0.70
C TYR A 93 3.32 -7.85 -0.82
N VAL A 94 4.47 -7.78 -1.50
CA VAL A 94 4.56 -8.13 -2.93
C VAL A 94 4.35 -9.63 -3.14
N GLU A 95 4.77 -10.46 -2.20
CA GLU A 95 4.51 -11.91 -2.23
C GLU A 95 3.03 -12.21 -1.97
N LEU A 96 2.36 -11.47 -1.07
CA LEU A 96 0.92 -11.58 -0.83
C LEU A 96 0.06 -11.09 -2.02
N ARG A 97 0.55 -10.08 -2.76
CA ARG A 97 -0.11 -9.58 -3.99
C ARG A 97 0.03 -10.49 -5.20
N ARG A 98 0.99 -11.41 -5.17
CA ARG A 98 1.15 -12.44 -6.22
C ARG A 98 0.20 -13.61 -6.04
N ASN A 99 -0.71 -13.60 -5.07
CA ASN A 99 -1.76 -14.61 -4.99
C ASN A 99 -2.81 -14.36 -6.09
N PRO A 100 -2.88 -15.21 -7.15
CA PRO A 100 -3.81 -15.01 -8.25
C PRO A 100 -5.28 -15.07 -7.80
N SER A 101 -5.56 -15.70 -6.65
CA SER A 101 -6.93 -15.84 -6.15
C SER A 101 -7.57 -14.53 -5.69
N CYS A 102 -6.80 -13.45 -5.52
CA CYS A 102 -7.37 -12.13 -5.22
C CYS A 102 -8.03 -11.48 -6.44
N MET A 103 -7.74 -11.96 -7.65
CA MET A 103 -8.37 -11.51 -8.90
C MET A 103 -9.61 -12.33 -9.29
N ASP A 104 -9.84 -13.49 -8.66
CA ASP A 104 -10.95 -14.40 -8.99
C ASP A 104 -12.30 -13.96 -8.39
N SER A 105 -12.30 -13.05 -7.42
CA SER A 105 -13.52 -12.53 -6.77
C SER A 105 -13.72 -11.06 -7.12
N ILE A 106 -14.86 -10.73 -7.74
CA ILE A 106 -15.27 -9.36 -8.08
C ILE A 106 -15.34 -8.47 -6.82
N VAL A 107 -15.62 -9.08 -5.66
CA VAL A 107 -15.66 -8.43 -4.35
C VAL A 107 -15.06 -9.35 -3.27
N HIS A 108 -14.02 -8.88 -2.58
CA HIS A 108 -13.37 -9.59 -1.47
C HIS A 108 -14.25 -9.68 -0.22
N ASN A 109 -14.99 -8.61 0.11
CA ASN A 109 -15.84 -8.55 1.29
C ASN A 109 -17.14 -7.78 0.99
N LYS A 110 -18.20 -8.51 0.61
CA LYS A 110 -19.50 -7.93 0.27
C LYS A 110 -20.14 -7.15 1.42
N LYS A 111 -19.95 -7.58 2.68
CA LYS A 111 -20.47 -6.83 3.85
C LYS A 111 -19.90 -5.42 3.91
N MET A 112 -18.63 -5.26 3.55
CA MET A 112 -17.95 -3.96 3.55
C MET A 112 -18.20 -3.13 2.29
N SER A 113 -19.15 -3.52 1.44
CA SER A 113 -19.56 -2.70 0.28
C SER A 113 -20.32 -1.43 0.67
N GLU A 114 -21.03 -1.47 1.79
CA GLU A 114 -21.74 -0.31 2.35
C GLU A 114 -20.76 0.64 3.05
N ALA A 115 -20.72 1.91 2.65
CA ALA A 115 -19.82 2.91 3.24
C ALA A 115 -20.12 3.18 4.71
N SER A 116 -21.38 3.08 5.15
CA SER A 116 -21.77 3.22 6.56
C SER A 116 -21.05 2.19 7.44
N LEU A 117 -21.06 0.91 7.03
CA LEU A 117 -20.37 -0.17 7.74
C LEU A 117 -18.86 0.01 7.71
N ARG A 118 -18.28 0.54 6.63
CA ARG A 118 -16.85 0.88 6.60
C ARG A 118 -16.53 2.02 7.56
N ASN A 119 -17.34 3.08 7.60
CA ASN A 119 -17.16 4.21 8.52
C ASN A 119 -17.13 3.73 9.99
N GLU A 120 -18.00 2.79 10.36
CA GLU A 120 -18.02 2.23 11.73
C GLU A 120 -16.69 1.57 12.13
N THR A 121 -15.92 1.04 11.17
CA THR A 121 -14.61 0.44 11.49
C THR A 121 -13.60 1.49 11.96
N PHE A 122 -13.74 2.77 11.59
CA PHE A 122 -12.78 3.84 11.87
C PHE A 122 -13.02 4.59 13.19
N GLN A 123 -13.91 4.12 14.07
CA GLN A 123 -14.27 4.80 15.34
C GLN A 123 -13.07 5.18 16.24
N THR A 124 -11.92 4.53 16.07
CA THR A 124 -10.70 4.71 16.88
C THR A 124 -9.51 5.20 16.04
N TRP A 125 -9.75 5.58 14.79
CA TRP A 125 -8.69 6.05 13.89
C TRP A 125 -8.08 7.35 14.42
N THR A 126 -6.85 7.26 14.93
CA THR A 126 -6.13 8.39 15.53
C THR A 126 -4.65 8.46 15.09
N PHE A 127 -4.27 7.60 14.13
CA PHE A 127 -2.86 7.41 13.74
C PHE A 127 -2.28 8.59 12.99
N ILE A 128 -3.08 9.27 12.18
CA ILE A 128 -2.65 10.37 11.31
C ILE A 128 -3.70 11.47 11.32
N PRO A 129 -3.53 12.51 12.16
CA PRO A 129 -4.48 13.62 12.24
C PRO A 129 -4.73 14.32 10.90
N GLU A 130 -3.71 14.36 10.04
CA GLU A 130 -3.77 15.03 8.74
C GLU A 130 -4.46 14.19 7.64
N LEU A 131 -4.76 12.91 7.90
CA LEU A 131 -5.44 12.00 6.98
C LEU A 131 -6.82 11.62 7.54
N PRO A 132 -7.88 12.34 7.14
CA PRO A 132 -9.25 12.02 7.54
C PRO A 132 -9.65 10.63 7.06
N PHE A 133 -10.24 9.82 7.95
CA PHE A 133 -10.59 8.44 7.62
C PHE A 133 -11.68 8.34 6.54
N GLU A 134 -12.48 9.38 6.37
CA GLU A 134 -13.49 9.48 5.30
C GLU A 134 -12.83 9.32 3.93
N ARG A 135 -11.61 9.82 3.76
CA ARG A 135 -10.84 9.64 2.50
C ARG A 135 -10.45 8.18 2.26
N LEU A 136 -10.20 7.43 3.34
CA LEU A 136 -9.92 5.99 3.27
C LEU A 136 -11.21 5.22 2.94
N VAL A 137 -12.33 5.58 3.56
CA VAL A 137 -13.65 4.99 3.27
C VAL A 137 -14.08 5.22 1.83
N ASP A 138 -13.90 6.45 1.33
CA ASP A 138 -14.14 6.85 -0.06
C ASP A 138 -13.21 6.13 -1.04
N ALA A 139 -12.00 5.76 -0.58
CA ALA A 139 -11.06 4.94 -1.34
C ALA A 139 -11.39 3.43 -1.33
N GLY A 140 -12.55 3.07 -0.79
CA GLY A 140 -13.02 1.68 -0.70
C GLY A 140 -12.36 0.88 0.43
N PHE A 141 -11.74 1.55 1.39
CA PHE A 141 -11.06 0.90 2.51
C PHE A 141 -11.92 0.82 3.77
N TYR A 142 -11.75 -0.26 4.53
CA TYR A 142 -12.22 -0.38 5.91
C TYR A 142 -11.04 -0.67 6.84
N PHE A 143 -11.14 -0.24 8.09
CA PHE A 143 -10.09 -0.36 9.08
C PHE A 143 -10.00 -1.78 9.64
N LEU A 144 -8.78 -2.30 9.80
CA LEU A 144 -8.56 -3.68 10.25
C LEU A 144 -8.26 -3.82 11.75
N SER A 145 -7.58 -2.84 12.36
CA SER A 145 -7.05 -3.03 13.71
C SER A 145 -6.83 -1.71 14.45
N HIS A 146 -7.34 -1.60 15.67
CA HIS A 146 -7.16 -0.43 16.54
C HIS A 146 -5.71 -0.13 16.97
N THR A 147 -4.75 -0.99 16.64
CA THR A 147 -3.34 -0.85 17.05
C THR A 147 -2.40 -0.47 15.91
N VAL A 148 -2.84 -0.56 14.66
CA VAL A 148 -2.02 -0.25 13.47
C VAL A 148 -2.88 0.42 12.41
N ASP A 149 -2.31 1.30 11.61
CA ASP A 149 -3.01 2.10 10.58
C ASP A 149 -3.45 1.30 9.33
N TYR A 150 -3.62 -0.02 9.47
CA TYR A 150 -3.92 -0.91 8.36
C TYR A 150 -5.38 -0.84 7.95
N VAL A 151 -5.58 -0.67 6.64
CA VAL A 151 -6.90 -0.67 6.02
C VAL A 151 -6.94 -1.68 4.87
N ARG A 152 -8.12 -2.21 4.56
CA ARG A 152 -8.31 -3.21 3.51
C ARG A 152 -9.38 -2.79 2.52
N CYS A 153 -9.11 -2.98 1.24
CA CYS A 153 -10.10 -2.72 0.20
C CYS A 153 -11.17 -3.83 0.22
N TYR A 154 -12.45 -3.46 0.25
CA TYR A 154 -13.53 -4.44 0.21
C TYR A 154 -13.70 -5.11 -1.17
N ILE A 155 -13.20 -4.48 -2.24
CA ILE A 155 -13.27 -4.98 -3.62
C ILE A 155 -12.13 -5.96 -3.88
N CYS A 156 -10.87 -5.48 -3.93
CA CYS A 156 -9.74 -6.32 -4.33
C CYS A 156 -9.01 -6.99 -3.15
N GLY A 157 -9.39 -6.69 -1.91
CA GLY A 157 -8.76 -7.27 -0.72
C GLY A 157 -7.34 -6.75 -0.42
N VAL A 158 -6.81 -5.80 -1.20
CA VAL A 158 -5.49 -5.23 -0.94
C VAL A 158 -5.48 -4.58 0.45
N THR A 159 -4.46 -4.90 1.24
CA THR A 159 -4.22 -4.29 2.55
C THR A 159 -3.13 -3.24 2.39
N VAL A 160 -3.37 -2.05 2.95
CA VAL A 160 -2.47 -0.89 2.90
C VAL A 160 -2.28 -0.37 4.32
N GLY A 161 -1.06 0.04 4.63
CA GLY A 161 -0.67 0.59 5.92
C GLY A 161 0.56 1.47 5.78
N ASN A 162 1.07 1.96 6.91
CA ASN A 162 2.14 2.96 6.96
C ASN A 162 1.78 4.21 6.17
N TRP A 163 0.58 4.72 6.41
CA TRP A 163 0.10 5.93 5.78
C TRP A 163 0.95 7.13 6.22
N LEU A 164 1.09 8.11 5.33
CA LEU A 164 1.72 9.39 5.57
C LEU A 164 0.68 10.52 5.58
N PRO A 165 0.95 11.66 6.24
CA PRO A 165 0.05 12.82 6.29
C PRO A 165 -0.47 13.31 4.94
N ASN A 166 0.35 13.20 3.89
CA ASN A 166 0.05 13.69 2.55
C ASN A 166 -0.27 12.56 1.57
N ASP A 167 -0.46 11.33 2.05
CA ASP A 167 -0.85 10.24 1.18
C ASP A 167 -2.28 10.46 0.67
N GLU A 168 -2.46 10.21 -0.61
CA GLU A 168 -3.73 10.27 -1.30
C GLU A 168 -4.29 8.84 -1.40
N PRO A 169 -5.32 8.45 -0.64
CA PRO A 169 -5.76 7.05 -0.55
C PRO A 169 -6.06 6.39 -1.89
N VAL A 170 -6.71 7.11 -2.79
CA VAL A 170 -7.00 6.63 -4.16
C VAL A 170 -5.70 6.42 -4.95
N ALA A 171 -4.74 7.35 -4.88
CA ALA A 171 -3.49 7.22 -5.62
C ALA A 171 -2.63 6.06 -5.09
N VAL A 172 -2.60 5.89 -3.76
CA VAL A 172 -1.95 4.74 -3.13
C VAL A 172 -2.62 3.45 -3.58
N HIS A 173 -3.96 3.37 -3.51
CA HIS A 173 -4.74 2.22 -3.97
C HIS A 173 -4.43 1.85 -5.43
N ARG A 174 -4.48 2.81 -6.35
CA ARG A 174 -4.14 2.62 -7.77
C ARG A 174 -2.75 2.03 -7.97
N LYS A 175 -1.76 2.58 -7.27
CA LYS A 175 -0.37 2.12 -7.33
C LYS A 175 -0.26 0.69 -6.82
N VAL A 176 -1.03 0.33 -5.79
CA VAL A 176 -0.90 -0.95 -5.13
C VAL A 176 -1.73 -2.08 -5.73
N SER A 177 -2.87 -1.76 -6.33
CA SER A 177 -3.81 -2.71 -6.94
C SER A 177 -4.42 -2.09 -8.20
N PRO A 178 -3.64 -1.94 -9.29
CA PRO A 178 -4.08 -1.26 -10.51
C PRO A 178 -5.24 -1.97 -11.23
N GLY A 179 -5.46 -3.26 -10.95
CA GLY A 179 -6.57 -4.05 -11.49
C GLY A 179 -7.86 -4.00 -10.66
N CYS A 180 -7.90 -3.23 -9.56
CA CYS A 180 -9.07 -3.15 -8.71
C CYS A 180 -10.26 -2.51 -9.44
N TYR A 181 -11.45 -3.12 -9.36
CA TYR A 181 -12.67 -2.54 -9.94
C TYR A 181 -13.00 -1.15 -9.39
N PHE A 182 -12.53 -0.81 -8.19
CA PHE A 182 -12.59 0.53 -7.62
C PHE A 182 -12.11 1.63 -8.59
N GLU A 183 -11.00 1.40 -9.29
CA GLU A 183 -10.41 2.39 -10.22
C GLU A 183 -11.29 2.68 -11.43
N ARG A 184 -12.16 1.73 -11.83
CA ARG A 184 -13.04 1.91 -12.99
C ARG A 184 -14.20 2.87 -12.71
N TYR A 185 -14.54 3.13 -11.44
CA TYR A 185 -15.68 3.96 -11.03
C TYR A 185 -15.29 5.36 -10.49
N LEU A 186 -14.00 5.71 -10.48
CA LEU A 186 -13.51 7.03 -10.09
C LEU A 186 -12.64 7.69 -11.17
N PRO A 187 -13.24 8.18 -12.26
CA PRO A 187 -12.53 9.04 -13.19
C PRO A 187 -12.04 10.32 -12.47
N PRO A 188 -10.93 10.94 -12.93
CA PRO A 188 -10.35 12.12 -12.29
C PRO A 188 -11.39 13.25 -12.10
N GLY A 189 -11.45 13.81 -10.89
CA GLY A 189 -12.25 15.00 -10.60
C GLY A 189 -13.72 14.76 -10.21
N LYS A 190 -14.16 13.52 -9.96
CA LYS A 190 -15.50 13.23 -9.43
C LYS A 190 -15.44 12.61 -8.03
N ARG A 191 -16.43 12.93 -7.19
CA ARG A 191 -16.66 12.26 -5.89
C ARG A 191 -17.08 10.81 -6.15
N TYR A 192 -16.63 9.91 -5.27
CA TYR A 192 -17.06 8.52 -5.26
C TYR A 192 -18.59 8.47 -5.14
N ARG A 193 -19.24 7.79 -6.09
CA ARG A 193 -20.56 7.21 -5.87
C ARG A 193 -20.33 5.73 -5.62
N GLU A 194 -20.95 5.19 -4.58
CA GLU A 194 -20.99 3.74 -4.39
C GLU A 194 -21.44 3.10 -5.71
N PRO A 195 -20.65 2.17 -6.27
CA PRO A 195 -21.07 1.45 -7.45
C PRO A 195 -22.33 0.64 -7.11
N ASP A 196 -23.33 0.69 -7.98
CA ASP A 196 -24.48 -0.20 -7.89
C ASP A 196 -24.02 -1.56 -8.44
N ILE A 197 -23.35 -2.32 -7.58
CA ILE A 197 -22.65 -3.57 -7.92
C ILE A 197 -23.62 -4.56 -8.59
N THR A 198 -24.92 -4.49 -8.32
CA THR A 198 -25.95 -5.32 -8.96
C THR A 198 -26.21 -4.94 -10.41
N THR A 199 -26.38 -3.65 -10.70
CA THR A 199 -26.64 -3.16 -12.06
C THR A 199 -25.37 -3.16 -12.92
N ASP A 200 -24.23 -2.82 -12.31
CA ASP A 200 -22.95 -2.74 -13.01
C ASP A 200 -22.37 -4.12 -13.36
N MET A 201 -22.63 -5.17 -12.55
CA MET A 201 -22.27 -6.55 -12.88
C MET A 201 -23.08 -7.09 -14.08
N LEU A 202 -24.36 -6.73 -14.20
CA LEU A 202 -25.19 -7.08 -15.35
C LEU A 202 -24.65 -6.45 -16.64
N ILE A 203 -24.25 -5.17 -16.57
CA ILE A 203 -23.63 -4.46 -17.69
C ILE A 203 -22.30 -5.11 -18.08
N MET A 204 -21.42 -5.44 -17.13
CA MET A 204 -20.12 -6.05 -17.45
C MET A 204 -20.23 -7.48 -18.02
N SER A 205 -21.23 -8.26 -17.58
CA SER A 205 -21.51 -9.58 -18.17
C SER A 205 -22.11 -9.50 -19.58
N ALA A 206 -22.67 -8.34 -19.96
CA ALA A 206 -23.26 -8.11 -21.28
C ALA A 206 -22.25 -7.57 -22.30
N VAL A 207 -21.17 -6.91 -21.86
CA VAL A 207 -20.15 -6.31 -22.74
C VAL A 207 -19.22 -7.34 -23.37
N ASP A 208 -19.14 -8.56 -22.82
CA ASP A 208 -18.39 -9.68 -23.44
C ASP A 208 -19.14 -10.33 -24.63
N SER A 209 -20.33 -9.83 -25.00
CA SER A 209 -21.21 -10.47 -26.00
C SER A 209 -21.40 -9.69 -27.30
N GLU A 210 -20.95 -8.43 -27.40
CA GLU A 210 -21.09 -7.69 -28.65
C GLU A 210 -19.78 -7.79 -29.47
N PRO A 211 -19.83 -8.34 -30.70
CA PRO A 211 -18.69 -8.29 -31.58
C PRO A 211 -18.36 -6.83 -31.84
N VAL A 212 -17.10 -6.45 -31.58
CA VAL A 212 -16.56 -5.18 -32.05
C VAL A 212 -16.60 -5.26 -33.58
N GLU A 213 -17.54 -4.57 -34.20
CA GLU A 213 -17.52 -4.36 -35.65
C GLU A 213 -16.27 -3.53 -35.99
N ASP A 214 -15.46 -4.06 -36.92
CA ASP A 214 -14.26 -3.43 -37.44
C ASP A 214 -14.61 -2.12 -38.16
N GLU A 215 -14.68 -1.02 -37.42
CA GLU A 215 -14.70 0.32 -37.99
C GLU A 215 -13.25 0.76 -38.30
N GLU A 216 -12.93 0.78 -39.60
CA GLU A 216 -11.65 1.21 -40.17
C GLU A 216 -11.17 2.54 -39.58
N GLY A 217 -10.09 2.47 -38.79
CA GLY A 217 -9.40 3.65 -38.29
C GLY A 217 -8.81 4.53 -39.41
N PRO A 218 -8.68 5.85 -39.19
CA PRO A 218 -8.29 6.80 -40.23
C PRO A 218 -6.84 6.60 -40.69
N LYS A 219 -6.67 6.49 -42.02
CA LYS A 219 -5.37 6.40 -42.72
C LYS A 219 -4.52 7.64 -42.45
N ILE A 220 -3.45 7.48 -41.67
CA ILE A 220 -2.41 8.50 -41.50
C ILE A 220 -1.50 8.47 -42.74
N PHE A 221 -1.65 9.47 -43.61
CA PHE A 221 -0.66 9.80 -44.64
C PHE A 221 0.47 10.65 -44.06
N ARG A 222 1.73 10.24 -44.31
CA ARG A 222 2.97 11.05 -44.53
C ARG A 222 4.20 10.18 -44.23
N LYS A 223 5.32 10.21 -44.94
CA LYS A 223 5.78 10.97 -46.12
C LYS A 223 6.95 10.15 -46.70
N VAL A 224 6.96 9.96 -48.02
CA VAL A 224 8.08 9.37 -48.78
C VAL A 224 9.32 10.27 -48.61
N ILE A 225 10.48 9.67 -48.33
CA ILE A 225 11.78 10.35 -48.40
C ILE A 225 12.66 9.61 -49.40
N GLU A 226 12.58 10.02 -50.66
CA GLU A 226 13.59 9.97 -51.72
C GLU A 226 13.31 11.26 -52.52
N SER A 227 14.22 12.08 -53.02
CA SER A 227 15.67 12.16 -53.28
C SER A 227 15.93 13.65 -53.62
N GLY A 228 17.09 14.25 -53.77
CA GLY A 228 18.49 13.84 -53.93
C GLY A 228 19.27 15.08 -54.41
N ASP A 229 20.59 14.97 -54.41
CA ASP A 229 21.54 15.45 -55.44
C ASP A 229 22.90 14.79 -55.17
#